data_AF-A0A4V1ZRY1-F1
#
_entry.id   AF-A0A4V1ZRY1-F1
#
_cell.length_a   1.000
_cell.length_b   1.000
_cell.length_c   1.000
_cell.angle_alpha   90.00
_cell.angle_beta   90.00
_cell.angle_gamma   90.00
#
_symmetry.space_group_name_H-M   'P 1'
#
loop_
_entity.id
_entity.type
_entity.pdbx_description
1 polymer ?
#
loop_
_entity_poly.entity_id
_entity_poly.type
_entity_poly.pdbx_seq_one_letter_code
_entity_poly.pdbx_strand_id
1 'polypeptide(L)' 'MSNTKPTLASSTVTRDLRDLDRTTDNIYESIVVMSKRANQISNNIKEELSQKLSEFTSSNDNLEEV' A
#
# COMPACT_ATOMS: atom_id res chain seq x y z
N MET A 1 13.16 -5.20 36.81
CA MET A 1 11.77 -4.84 36.45
C MET A 1 11.74 -4.64 34.93
N SER A 2 11.12 -5.56 34.19
CA SER A 2 11.04 -5.50 32.72
C SER A 2 10.13 -4.34 32.29
N ASN A 3 10.66 -3.39 31.52
CA ASN A 3 9.89 -2.26 31.01
C ASN A 3 9.26 -2.64 29.67
N THR A 4 8.11 -3.30 29.71
CA THR A 4 7.30 -3.64 28.53
C THR A 4 6.60 -2.38 28.00
N LYS A 5 7.33 -1.48 27.34
CA LYS A 5 6.70 -0.42 26.55
C LYS A 5 6.03 -1.11 25.34
N PRO A 6 4.70 -1.01 25.15
CA PRO A 6 4.11 -1.44 23.90
C PRO A 6 4.70 -0.58 22.79
N THR A 7 5.24 -1.22 21.76
CA THR A 7 5.63 -0.58 20.50
C THR A 7 4.38 0.01 19.86
N LEU A 8 4.12 1.28 20.15
CA LEU A 8 3.02 2.04 19.55
C LEU A 8 3.28 2.21 18.05
N ALA A 9 2.26 1.99 17.23
CA ALA A 9 2.35 2.24 15.78
C ALA A 9 2.73 3.72 15.53
N SER A 10 3.65 3.96 14.59
CA SER A 10 4.17 5.30 14.26
C SER A 10 3.08 6.29 13.80
N SER A 11 1.90 5.80 13.44
CA SER A 11 0.70 6.61 13.26
C SER A 11 -0.52 5.73 13.52
N THR A 12 -1.42 6.23 14.36
CA THR A 12 -2.78 5.67 14.52
C THR A 12 -3.73 6.84 14.38
N VAL A 13 -4.61 6.77 13.40
CA VAL A 13 -5.65 7.80 13.18
C VAL A 13 -6.98 7.18 13.55
N THR A 14 -7.63 7.75 14.56
CA THR A 14 -9.03 7.41 14.87
C THR A 14 -9.92 7.93 13.75
N ARG A 15 -10.81 7.09 13.22
CA ARG A 15 -11.74 7.42 12.13
C ARG A 15 -13.17 7.17 12.61
N ASP A 16 -14.12 8.02 12.20
CA ASP A 16 -15.54 7.75 12.42
C ASP A 16 -15.98 6.63 11.46
N LEU A 17 -16.56 5.56 11.99
CA LEU A 17 -17.03 4.43 11.20
C LEU A 17 -18.20 4.83 10.30
N ARG A 18 -19.02 5.79 10.73
CA ARG A 18 -20.16 6.31 9.96
C ARG A 18 -19.74 7.10 8.74
N ASP A 19 -18.47 7.48 8.65
CA ASP A 19 -17.93 8.14 7.46
C ASP A 19 -17.52 7.13 6.39
N LEU A 20 -17.25 5.88 6.79
CA LEU A 20 -16.79 4.82 5.90
C LEU A 20 -17.93 4.14 5.15
N ASP A 21 -19.13 4.10 5.74
CA ASP A 21 -20.29 3.42 5.17
C ASP A 21 -21.30 4.35 4.50
N ARG A 22 -21.14 5.68 4.55
CA ARG A 22 -22.09 6.67 3.95
C ARG A 22 -22.50 6.40 2.51
N THR A 23 -21.64 5.74 1.73
CA THR A 23 -21.86 5.48 0.31
C THR A 23 -22.51 4.12 0.04
N THR A 24 -22.42 3.20 0.99
CA THR A 24 -22.88 1.80 0.86
C THR A 24 -24.02 1.46 1.83
N ASP A 25 -24.23 2.29 2.86
CA ASP A 25 -25.10 2.04 4.02
C ASP A 25 -24.84 0.70 4.75
N ASN A 26 -23.68 0.10 4.49
CA ASN A 26 -23.27 -1.18 5.04
C ASN A 26 -21.75 -1.23 5.22
N ILE A 27 -21.31 -1.17 6.48
CA ILE A 27 -19.90 -1.18 6.84
C ILE A 27 -19.13 -2.41 6.32
N TYR A 28 -19.77 -3.58 6.22
CA TYR A 28 -19.10 -4.78 5.72
C TYR A 28 -18.84 -4.68 4.23
N GLU A 29 -19.78 -4.11 3.48
CA GLU A 29 -19.60 -3.86 2.05
C GLU A 29 -18.49 -2.82 1.81
N SER A 30 -18.49 -1.72 2.57
CA SER A 30 -17.45 -0.69 2.46
C SER A 30 -16.05 -1.27 2.68
N ILE A 31 -15.90 -2.14 3.69
CA ILE A 31 -14.63 -2.84 3.96
C ILE A 31 -14.22 -3.69 2.76
N VAL A 32 -15.14 -4.47 2.18
CA VAL A 32 -14.84 -5.30 1.00
C VAL A 32 -14.40 -4.45 -0.19
N VAL A 33 -15.08 -3.33 -0.44
CA VAL A 33 -14.72 -2.38 -1.51
C VAL A 33 -13.31 -1.80 -1.28
N MET A 34 -13.03 -1.35 -0.06
CA MET A 34 -11.72 -0.83 0.33
C MET A 34 -10.61 -1.89 0.16
N SER A 35 -10.85 -3.13 0.58
CA SER A 35 -9.89 -4.23 0.41
C SER A 35 -9.60 -4.52 -1.06
N LYS A 36 -10.64 -4.58 -1.91
CA LYS A 36 -10.46 -4.78 -3.36
C LYS A 36 -9.65 -3.63 -3.98
N ARG A 37 -9.92 -2.39 -3.58
CA ARG A 37 -9.16 -1.22 -4.06
C ARG A 37 -7.71 -1.24 -3.58
N ALA A 38 -7.45 -1.65 -2.34
CA ALA A 38 -6.10 -1.78 -1.81
C ALA A 38 -5.28 -2.82 -2.61
N ASN A 39 -5.90 -3.94 -3.01
CA ASN A 39 -5.24 -4.94 -3.86
C ASN A 39 -4.86 -4.37 -5.23
N GLN A 40 -5.75 -3.59 -5.86
CA GLN A 40 -5.45 -2.92 -7.13
C GLN A 40 -4.25 -1.97 -7.00
N ILE A 41 -4.23 -1.14 -5.95
CA ILE A 41 -3.12 -0.22 -5.68
C ILE A 41 -1.82 -1.00 -5.46
N SER A 42 -1.86 -2.08 -4.68
CA SER A 42 -0.67 -2.92 -4.44
C SER A 42 -0.10 -3.51 -5.72
N ASN A 43 -0.96 -4.01 -6.62
CA ASN A 43 -0.51 -4.54 -7.91
C ASN A 43 0.09 -3.44 -8.78
N ASN A 44 -0.57 -2.30 -8.90
CA ASN A 44 -0.07 -1.17 -9.69
C ASN A 44 1.31 -0.70 -9.19
N ILE A 45 1.51 -0.60 -7.87
CA ILE A 45 2.81 -0.19 -7.29
C ILE A 45 3.90 -1.22 -7.60
N LYS A 46 3.57 -2.52 -7.54
CA LYS A 46 4.52 -3.58 -7.89
C LYS A 46 4.92 -3.50 -9.36
N GLU A 47 3.95 -3.33 -10.25
CA GLU A 47 4.19 -3.18 -11.70
C GLU A 47 5.05 -1.95 -12.00
N GLU A 48 4.72 -0.79 -11.42
CA GLU A 48 5.48 0.45 -11.58
C GLU A 48 6.94 0.29 -11.09
N LEU A 49 7.12 -0.35 -9.94
CA LEU A 49 8.45 -0.63 -9.40
C LEU A 49 9.25 -1.57 -10.31
N SER A 50 8.64 -2.65 -10.78
CA SER A 50 9.26 -3.59 -11.71
C SER A 50 9.66 -2.93 -13.03
N GLN A 51 8.81 -2.06 -13.57
CA GLN A 51 9.12 -1.28 -14.77
C GLN A 51 10.33 -0.38 -14.56
N LYS A 52 10.33 0.41 -13.47
CA LYS A 52 11.46 1.28 -13.11
C LYS A 52 12.76 0.49 -12.98
N LEU A 53 12.74 -0.67 -12.32
CA LEU A 53 13.93 -1.52 -12.18
C LEU A 53 14.45 -2.05 -13.53
N SER A 54 13.55 -2.43 -14.45
CA SER A 54 13.91 -2.90 -15.80
C SER A 54 14.60 -1.83 -16.66
N GLU A 55 14.29 -0.55 -16.43
CA GLU A 55 14.95 0.58 -17.11
C GLU A 55 16.42 0.71 -16.66
N PHE A 56 16.73 0.44 -15.39
CA PHE A 56 18.10 0.46 -14.87
C PHE A 56 18.93 -0.75 -15.31
N THR A 57 18.34 -1.94 -15.47
CA THR A 57 19.08 -3.12 -15.95
C THR A 57 19.51 -2.95 -17.41
N SER A 58 18.62 -2.42 -18.24
CA SER A 58 18.89 -2.20 -19.68
C SER A 58 19.93 -1.10 -19.92
N SER A 59 20.04 -0.13 -19.00
CA SER A 59 21.01 0.97 -19.11
C SER A 59 22.46 0.56 -18.81
N ASN A 60 22.69 -0.54 -18.07
CA ASN A 60 24.05 -1.04 -17.79
C ASN A 60 24.63 -1.84 -18.96
N ASP A 61 23.79 -2.51 -19.75
CA ASP A 61 24.22 -3.32 -20.91
C ASP A 61 24.79 -2.46 -22.06
N ASN A 62 24.40 -1.17 -22.12
CA ASN A 62 24.89 -0.20 -23.11
C ASN A 62 26.23 0.47 -22.70
N LEU A 63 26.65 0.31 -21.43
CA LEU A 63 27.93 0.86 -20.94
C LEU A 63 29.07 -0.15 -20.98
N GLU A 64 28.79 -1.45 -21.20
CA GLU A 64 29.82 -2.47 -21.44
C GLU A 64 30.28 -2.53 -22.91
N GLU A 65 29.61 -1.83 -23.83
CA GLU A 65 29.94 -1.80 -25.28
C GLU A 65 30.60 -0.48 -25.76
N VAL A 66 31.22 0.31 -24.87
CA VAL A 66 32.05 1.49 -25.21
C VAL A 66 33.44 1.47 -24.60
#